data_AF-A0A699ZP66-F1
#
_entry.id   AF-A0A699ZP66-F1
#
_cell.length_a   1.000
_cell.length_b   1.000
_cell.length_c   1.000
_cell.angle_alpha   90.00
_cell.angle_beta   90.00
_cell.angle_gamma   90.00
#
_symmetry.space_group_name_H-M   'P 1'
#
loop_
_entity.id
_entity.type
_entity.pdbx_description
1 polymer ?
#
loop_
_entity_poly.entity_id
_entity_poly.type
_entity_poly.pdbx_seq_one_letter_code
_entity_poly.pdbx_strand_id
1 'polypeptide(L)' 'GGGDLSHYLRRYGRVPEGQARHLLLQLVEGLKVLRSHNLIHRDLKPQNLLLTDGSRQPGLKIADFGFARDLQPQGCA' A
#
# COMPACT_ATOMS: atom_id res chain seq x y z
N GLY A 1 6.43 11.34 -11.11
CA GLY A 1 5.67 10.42 -10.24
C GLY A 1 5.68 10.93 -8.80
N GLY A 2 4.78 10.44 -7.94
CA GLY A 2 4.69 10.86 -6.53
C GLY A 2 5.75 10.27 -5.60
N GLY A 3 6.51 9.27 -6.05
CA GLY A 3 7.47 8.53 -5.22
C GLY A 3 6.75 7.55 -4.29
N ASP A 4 7.42 7.14 -3.21
CA ASP A 4 6.86 6.26 -2.18
C ASP A 4 6.50 7.04 -0.89
N LEU A 5 5.67 6.42 -0.06
CA LEU A 5 5.20 7.00 1.20
C LEU A 5 6.36 7.25 2.19
N SER A 6 7.44 6.47 2.13
CA SER A 6 8.63 6.70 2.96
C SER A 6 9.29 8.05 2.62
N HIS A 7 9.48 8.34 1.33
CA HIS A 7 10.00 9.62 0.86
C HIS A 7 9.04 10.78 1.18
N TYR A 8 7.73 10.56 1.01
CA TYR A 8 6.72 11.54 1.35
C TYR A 8 6.77 11.93 2.85
N LEU A 9 6.83 10.94 3.74
CA LEU A 9 6.92 11.18 5.19
C LEU A 9 8.25 11.83 5.59
N ARG A 10 9.37 11.53 4.92
CA ARG A 10 10.64 12.25 5.12
C ARG A 10 10.55 13.72 4.72
N ARG A 11 9.84 14.02 3.63
CA ARG A 11 9.70 15.39 3.10
C ARG A 11 8.75 16.25 3.93
N TYR A 12 7.62 15.70 4.35
CA TYR A 12 6.54 16.47 5.00
C TYR A 12 6.44 16.22 6.51
N GLY A 13 7.18 15.25 7.04
CA GLY A 13 7.10 14.87 8.45
C GLY A 13 5.79 14.14 8.76
N ARG A 14 5.25 14.40 9.96
CA ARG A 14 3.94 13.87 10.37
C ARG A 14 2.85 14.50 9.53
N VAL A 15 1.96 13.67 8.98
CA VAL A 15 0.81 14.13 8.22
C VAL A 15 -0.38 14.44 9.14
N PRO A 16 -1.24 15.40 8.77
CA PRO A 16 -2.50 15.61 9.46
C PRO A 16 -3.37 14.35 9.47
N GLU A 17 -4.18 14.17 10.51
CA GLU A 17 -5.03 12.99 10.69
C GLU A 17 -5.96 12.74 9.49
N GLY A 18 -6.57 13.79 8.94
CA GLY A 18 -7.42 13.68 7.76
C GLY A 18 -6.69 13.09 6.54
N GLN A 19 -5.42 13.44 6.36
CA GLN A 19 -4.58 12.89 5.31
C GLN A 19 -4.17 11.45 5.61
N ALA A 20 -3.79 11.14 6.86
CA ALA A 20 -3.50 9.77 7.28
C ALA A 20 -4.71 8.86 7.02
N ARG A 21 -5.92 9.30 7.41
CA ARG A 21 -7.17 8.60 7.17
C ARG A 21 -7.41 8.36 5.68
N HIS A 22 -7.20 9.37 4.84
CA HIS A 22 -7.37 9.24 3.39
C HIS A 22 -6.45 8.17 2.78
N LEU A 23 -5.17 8.16 3.16
CA LEU A 23 -4.19 7.18 2.69
C LEU A 23 -4.50 5.76 3.22
N LEU A 24 -4.86 5.65 4.50
CA LEU A 24 -5.20 4.37 5.13
C LEU A 24 -6.47 3.74 4.52
N LEU A 25 -7.47 4.55 4.17
CA LEU A 25 -8.65 4.05 3.47
C LEU A 25 -8.28 3.42 2.13
N GLN A 26 -7.43 4.08 1.33
CA GLN A 26 -6.96 3.51 0.06
C GLN A 26 -6.11 2.25 0.24
N LEU A 27 -5.25 2.21 1.27
CA LEU A 27 -4.50 1.01 1.60
C LEU A 27 -5.45 -0.15 1.93
N VAL A 28 -6.46 0.08 2.77
CA VAL A 28 -7.46 -0.96 3.12
C VAL A 28 -8.23 -1.42 1.90
N GLU A 29 -8.65 -0.54 0.99
CA GLU A 29 -9.29 -0.92 -0.27
C GLU A 29 -8.36 -1.76 -1.15
N GLY A 30 -7.08 -1.40 -1.26
CA GLY A 30 -6.07 -2.22 -1.93
C GLY A 30 -5.92 -3.61 -1.32
N LEU A 31 -5.91 -3.71 0.02
CA LEU A 31 -5.83 -4.99 0.73
C LEU A 31 -7.07 -5.85 0.53
N LYS A 32 -8.27 -5.25 0.42
CA LYS A 32 -9.50 -5.98 0.05
C LYS A 32 -9.38 -6.60 -1.33
N VAL A 33 -8.81 -5.90 -2.30
CA VAL A 33 -8.55 -6.44 -3.64
C VAL A 33 -7.56 -7.61 -3.57
N LEU A 34 -6.47 -7.50 -2.81
CA LEU A 34 -5.54 -8.63 -2.65
C LEU A 34 -6.24 -9.84 -2.02
N ARG A 35 -7.02 -9.59 -0.96
CA ARG A 35 -7.78 -10.64 -0.27
C ARG A 35 -8.80 -11.33 -1.18
N SER A 36 -9.49 -10.58 -2.05
CA SER A 36 -10.47 -11.16 -2.99
C SER A 36 -9.82 -12.06 -4.04
N HIS A 37 -8.53 -11.87 -4.30
CA HIS A 37 -7.71 -12.73 -5.17
C HIS A 37 -6.95 -13.81 -4.40
N ASN A 38 -7.25 -14.00 -3.10
CA ASN A 38 -6.51 -14.88 -2.20
C ASN A 38 -4.99 -14.60 -2.19
N LEU A 39 -4.57 -13.35 -2.37
CA LEU A 39 -3.18 -12.96 -2.35
C LEU A 39 -2.83 -12.26 -1.03
N ILE A 40 -1.68 -12.61 -0.44
CA ILE A 40 -1.08 -11.89 0.68
C ILE A 40 0.21 -11.20 0.24
N HIS A 41 0.38 -9.91 0.54
CA HIS A 41 1.56 -9.14 0.14
C HIS A 41 2.84 -9.48 0.94
N ARG A 42 2.70 -9.72 2.24
CA ARG A 42 3.75 -10.04 3.24
C ARG A 42 4.86 -9.02 3.47
N ASP A 43 5.01 -8.00 2.62
CA ASP A 43 6.01 -6.93 2.80
C ASP A 43 5.40 -5.52 2.71
N LEU A 44 4.37 -5.25 3.51
CA LEU A 44 3.74 -3.92 3.57
C LEU A 44 4.58 -2.99 4.45
N LYS A 45 5.14 -1.96 3.82
CA LYS A 45 5.95 -0.91 4.45
C LYS A 45 5.87 0.37 3.62
N PRO A 46 6.18 1.56 4.17
CA PRO A 46 6.04 2.82 3.45
C PRO A 46 6.78 2.88 2.10
N GLN A 47 7.87 2.13 1.93
CA GLN A 47 8.63 2.05 0.67
C GLN A 47 7.85 1.32 -0.44
N ASN A 48 6.96 0.41 -0.06
CA ASN A 48 6.15 -0.41 -0.97
C ASN A 48 4.75 0.20 -1.20
N LEU A 49 4.53 1.45 -0.75
CA LEU A 49 3.30 2.20 -0.93
C LEU A 49 3.61 3.42 -1.81
N LEU A 50 3.26 3.33 -3.09
CA LEU A 50 3.52 4.37 -4.07
C LEU A 50 2.43 5.45 -4.05
N LEU A 51 2.82 6.67 -4.39
CA LEU A 51 1.94 7.82 -4.50
C LEU A 51 1.72 8.18 -5.97
N THR A 52 0.48 8.49 -6.33
CA THR A 52 0.10 8.83 -7.72
C THR A 52 0.82 10.08 -8.23
N ASP A 53 1.03 11.05 -7.34
CA ASP A 53 1.61 12.35 -7.64
C ASP A 53 2.22 12.98 -6.38
N GLY A 54 2.84 14.16 -6.53
CA GLY A 54 3.49 14.89 -5.43
C GLY A 54 2.60 15.94 -4.76
N SER A 55 1.28 15.86 -4.93
CA SER A 55 0.36 16.81 -4.29
C SER A 55 0.25 16.58 -2.79
N ARG A 56 -0.49 17.44 -2.10
CA ARG A 56 -0.83 17.26 -0.68
C ARG A 56 -1.94 16.23 -0.45
N GLN A 57 -2.56 15.70 -1.49
CA GLN A 57 -3.59 14.65 -1.39
C GLN A 57 -3.41 13.60 -2.50
N PRO A 58 -2.28 12.88 -2.49
CA PRO A 58 -2.02 11.87 -3.52
C PRO A 58 -2.88 10.62 -3.29
N GLY A 59 -3.15 9.90 -4.37
CA GLY A 59 -3.61 8.52 -4.31
C GLY A 59 -2.49 7.57 -3.85
N LEU A 60 -2.86 6.44 -3.26
CA LEU A 60 -1.95 5.41 -2.75
C LEU A 60 -2.12 4.11 -3.52
N LYS A 61 -1.01 3.49 -3.91
CA LYS A 61 -0.97 2.19 -4.59
C LYS A 61 -0.02 1.23 -3.89
N ILE A 62 -0.43 -0.02 -3.74
CA ILE A 62 0.43 -1.10 -3.22
C ILE A 62 1.37 -1.56 -4.34
N ALA A 63 2.65 -1.72 -4.05
CA ALA A 63 3.68 -2.15 -5.00
C ALA A 63 4.66 -3.14 -4.35
N ASP A 64 5.51 -3.74 -5.19
CA ASP A 64 6.51 -4.74 -4.80
C ASP A 64 5.92 -6.04 -4.22
N PHE A 65 5.41 -6.87 -5.12
CA PHE A 65 4.87 -8.19 -4.82
C PHE A 65 5.94 -9.28 -4.76
N GLY A 66 7.23 -8.94 -4.63
CA GLY A 66 8.33 -9.93 -4.60
C GLY A 66 8.21 -10.95 -3.46
N PHE A 67 7.54 -10.57 -2.36
CA PHE A 67 7.22 -11.46 -1.24
C PHE A 67 5.77 -11.94 -1.24
N ALA A 68 4.96 -11.65 -2.25
CA ALA A 68 3.56 -12.05 -2.26
C ALA A 68 3.37 -13.56 -2.38
N ARG A 69 2.25 -14.09 -1.86
CA ARG A 69 1.88 -15.50 -1.96
C ARG A 69 0.39 -15.66 -2.17
N ASP A 70 0.02 -16.71 -2.89
CA ASP A 70 -1.33 -17.25 -2.85
C ASP A 70 -1.61 -17.90 -1.49
N LEU A 71 -2.79 -17.63 -0.97
CA LEU A 71 -3.37 -18.21 0.23
C LEU A 71 -4.20 -19.46 -0.07
N GLN A 72 -4.27 -19.89 -1.34
CA GLN A 72 -4.89 -21.16 -1.67
C GLN A 72 -4.16 -22.27 -0.89
N PRO A 73 -4.89 -23.15 -0.17
CA PRO A 73 -4.28 -24.32 0.41
C PRO A 73 -3.59 -25.06 -0.72
N GLN A 74 -2.30 -25.33 -0.58
CA GLN A 74 -1.64 -26.30 -1.44
C GLN A 74 -2.37 -27.62 -1.18
N GLY A 75 -3.30 -27.98 -2.07
CA GLY A 75 -4.03 -29.22 -1.97
C GLY A 75 -3.00 -30.34 -1.87
N CYS A 76 -3.15 -31.17 -0.85
CA CYS A 76 -2.58 -32.51 -0.87
C CYS A 76 -3.10 -33.18 -2.15
N ALA A 77 -2.22 -33.30 -3.14
CA ALA A 77 -2.38 -34.22 -4.25
C ALA A 77 -1.83 -35.58 -3.82
#